data_AF-A0A530GH47-F1
#
_entry.id   AF-A0A530GH47-F1
#
_cell.length_a   1.000
_cell.length_b   1.000
_cell.length_c   1.000
_cell.angle_alpha   90.00
_cell.angle_beta   90.00
_cell.angle_gamma   90.00
#
_symmetry.space_group_name_H-M   'P 1'
#
loop_
_entity.id
_entity.type
_entity.pdbx_description
1 polymer ?
#
loop_
_entity_poly.entity_id
_entity_poly.type
_entity_poly.pdbx_seq_one_letter_code
_entity_poly.pdbx_strand_id
1 'polypeptide(L)'
;MEQPKGSGPGDLALRTLRAMPRAWNRFWRLIALYMPKRLYARSLIIVIAPMILLQSVIAFVFMERHWQTVTQRLSQATISDIAAVIDMMETYPHDADYANIIRIAQDRMQLKVDLLPPDPLPPPGPKP
;
A
#
# COMPACT_ATOMS: atom_id res chain seq x y z
N MET A 1 -18.69 46.11 29.26
CA MET A 1 -17.58 45.21 28.87
C MET A 1 -17.99 43.79 29.20
N GLU A 2 -17.44 42.82 28.48
CA GLU A 2 -17.61 41.35 28.62
C GLU A 2 -18.62 40.66 27.68
N GLN A 3 -18.05 40.19 26.57
CA GLN A 3 -18.53 39.07 25.75
C GLN A 3 -18.30 37.73 26.48
N PRO A 4 -19.18 36.72 26.34
CA PRO A 4 -18.78 35.33 26.54
C PRO A 4 -18.48 34.65 25.20
N LYS A 5 -17.18 34.60 24.90
CA LYS A 5 -16.38 33.50 24.33
C LYS A 5 -17.13 32.43 23.52
N GLY A 6 -16.93 32.48 22.20
CA GLY A 6 -17.35 31.44 21.25
C GLY A 6 -16.74 30.07 21.56
N SER A 7 -17.62 29.08 21.67
CA SER A 7 -17.32 27.66 21.75
C SER A 7 -17.07 27.11 20.34
N GLY A 8 -15.80 26.95 19.97
CA GLY A 8 -15.39 26.37 18.70
C GLY A 8 -15.51 24.83 18.69
N PRO A 9 -15.80 24.20 17.53
CA PRO A 9 -15.98 22.75 17.39
C PRO A 9 -14.73 21.89 17.68
N GLY A 10 -13.59 22.49 18.06
CA GLY A 10 -12.35 21.79 18.39
C GLY A 10 -12.27 21.21 19.81
N ASP A 11 -13.03 21.74 20.77
CA ASP A 11 -12.96 21.31 22.19
C ASP A 11 -13.62 19.94 22.44
N LEU A 12 -14.53 19.52 21.56
CA LEU A 12 -15.15 18.19 21.61
C LEU A 12 -14.23 17.10 21.03
N ALA A 13 -13.44 17.43 20.01
CA ALA A 13 -12.53 16.48 19.37
C ALA A 13 -11.36 16.07 20.29
N LEU A 14 -10.89 16.97 21.15
CA LEU A 14 -9.80 16.70 22.10
C LEU A 14 -10.22 15.78 23.27
N ARG A 15 -11.52 15.61 23.52
CA ARG A 15 -12.02 14.74 24.61
C ARG A 15 -12.16 13.26 24.22
N THR A 16 -12.32 12.96 22.93
CA THR A 16 -12.55 11.58 22.46
C THR A 16 -11.26 10.77 22.31
N LEU A 17 -10.11 11.44 22.14
CA LEU A 17 -8.79 10.79 22.05
C LEU A 17 -8.29 10.18 23.38
N ARG A 18 -8.97 10.43 24.51
CA ARG A 18 -8.53 9.94 25.82
C ARG A 18 -9.30 8.72 26.34
N ALA A 19 -10.22 8.17 25.56
CA ALA A 19 -11.12 7.08 25.99
C ALA A 19 -10.64 5.66 25.64
N MET A 20 -9.37 5.48 25.24
CA MET A 20 -8.78 4.14 24.97
C MET A 20 -7.73 3.62 25.98
N PRO A 21 -7.77 3.86 27.31
CA PRO A 21 -6.80 3.22 28.22
C PRO A 21 -7.36 2.00 28.99
N ARG A 22 -8.69 1.80 29.03
CA ARG A 22 -9.27 0.83 29.99
C ARG A 22 -9.18 -0.62 29.52
N ALA A 23 -9.46 -0.89 28.25
CA ALA A 23 -9.37 -2.25 27.69
C ALA A 23 -7.91 -2.74 27.67
N TRP A 24 -6.97 -1.85 27.32
CA TRP A 24 -5.55 -2.12 27.33
C TRP A 24 -5.02 -2.44 28.74
N ASN A 25 -5.38 -1.65 29.75
CA ASN A 25 -4.97 -1.91 31.13
C ASN A 25 -5.61 -3.19 31.71
N ARG A 26 -6.83 -3.55 31.28
CA ARG A 26 -7.48 -4.82 31.66
C ARG A 26 -6.77 -6.02 31.04
N PHE A 27 -6.39 -5.92 29.77
CA PHE A 27 -5.61 -6.93 29.07
C PHE A 27 -4.23 -7.12 29.74
N TRP A 28 -3.51 -6.02 30.00
CA TRP A 28 -2.24 -6.05 30.74
C TRP A 28 -2.38 -6.61 32.16
N ARG A 29 -3.48 -6.31 32.85
CA ARG A 29 -3.74 -6.83 34.20
C ARG A 29 -4.11 -8.31 34.18
N LEU A 30 -4.78 -8.82 33.15
CA LEU A 30 -5.03 -10.26 32.98
C LEU A 30 -3.75 -11.03 32.65
N ILE A 31 -2.92 -10.48 31.77
CA ILE A 31 -1.57 -10.99 31.47
C ILE A 31 -0.72 -11.01 32.75
N ALA A 32 -0.77 -9.93 33.54
CA ALA A 32 -0.06 -9.84 34.81
C ALA A 32 -0.66 -10.73 35.92
N LEU A 33 -1.98 -11.02 35.90
CA LEU A 33 -2.63 -11.92 36.86
C LEU A 33 -2.20 -13.37 36.65
N TYR A 34 -1.96 -13.78 35.40
CA TYR A 34 -1.46 -15.10 35.05
C TYR A 34 0.07 -15.23 35.22
N MET A 35 0.76 -14.16 35.65
CA MET A 35 2.21 -14.10 35.79
C MET A 35 2.61 -13.99 37.27
N PRO A 36 3.01 -15.10 37.94
CA PRO A 36 3.50 -15.06 39.31
C PRO A 36 4.92 -14.47 39.34
N LYS A 37 5.04 -13.27 39.92
CA LYS A 37 6.23 -12.54 40.40
C LYS A 37 7.64 -12.86 39.84
N ARG A 38 8.20 -11.84 39.18
CA ARG A 38 9.63 -11.43 38.96
C ARG A 38 10.65 -12.42 38.38
N LEU A 39 10.52 -13.74 38.57
CA LEU A 39 11.41 -14.75 37.97
C LEU A 39 10.82 -15.30 36.65
N TYR A 40 9.54 -15.70 36.65
CA TYR A 40 8.88 -16.27 35.47
C TYR A 40 8.82 -15.31 34.28
N ALA A 41 8.65 -14.01 34.54
CA ALA A 41 8.65 -13.00 33.49
C ALA A 41 10.00 -12.96 32.74
N ARG A 42 11.12 -13.03 33.47
CA ARG A 42 12.46 -13.01 32.89
C ARG A 42 12.79 -14.29 32.14
N SER A 43 12.46 -15.45 32.71
CA SER A 43 12.69 -16.74 32.04
C SER A 43 11.82 -16.90 30.79
N LEU A 44 10.57 -16.44 30.84
CA LEU A 44 9.66 -16.49 29.69
C LEU A 44 10.14 -15.59 28.53
N ILE A 45 10.64 -14.39 28.84
CA ILE A 45 11.21 -13.48 27.83
C ILE A 45 12.42 -14.14 27.13
N ILE A 46 13.31 -14.83 27.85
CA ILE A 46 14.47 -15.50 27.24
C ILE A 46 14.04 -16.54 26.20
N VAL A 47 12.88 -17.18 26.37
CA VAL A 47 12.37 -18.19 25.43
C VAL A 47 11.58 -17.55 24.28
N ILE A 48 10.73 -16.55 24.56
CA ILE A 48 9.87 -15.93 23.56
C ILE A 48 10.62 -14.88 22.71
N ALA A 49 11.53 -14.13 23.31
CA ALA A 49 12.31 -13.10 22.61
C ALA A 49 13.04 -13.62 21.37
N PRO A 50 13.80 -14.74 21.40
CA PRO A 50 14.47 -15.24 20.20
C PRO A 50 13.46 -15.68 19.13
N MET A 51 12.32 -16.25 19.52
CA MET A 51 11.28 -16.65 18.58
C MET A 51 10.69 -15.45 17.85
N ILE A 52 10.36 -14.37 18.57
CA ILE A 52 9.85 -13.12 17.97
C ILE A 52 10.91 -12.43 17.12
N LEU A 53 12.17 -12.45 17.56
CA LEU A 53 13.28 -11.88 16.80
C LEU A 53 13.43 -12.58 15.46
N LEU A 54 13.52 -13.93 15.47
CA LEU A 54 13.55 -14.72 14.24
C LEU A 54 12.30 -14.46 13.39
N GLN A 55 11.11 -14.46 14.00
CA GLN A 55 9.86 -14.23 13.28
C GLN A 55 9.82 -12.85 12.60
N SER A 56 10.35 -11.81 13.24
CA SER A 56 10.43 -10.46 12.68
C SER A 56 11.41 -10.38 11.52
N VAL A 57 12.58 -11.03 11.64
CA VAL A 57 13.56 -11.10 10.54
C VAL A 57 12.96 -11.85 9.34
N ILE A 58 12.31 -12.98 9.56
CA ILE A 58 11.66 -13.76 8.48
C ILE A 58 10.57 -12.92 7.81
N ALA A 59 9.71 -12.27 8.60
CA ALA A 59 8.66 -11.40 8.07
C ALA A 59 9.25 -10.23 7.27
N PHE A 60 10.33 -9.61 7.76
CA PHE A 60 11.01 -8.52 7.08
C PHE A 60 11.61 -8.96 5.74
N VAL A 61 12.38 -10.06 5.72
CA VAL A 61 12.98 -10.59 4.49
C VAL A 61 11.91 -11.03 3.50
N PHE A 62 10.83 -11.66 3.97
CA PHE A 62 9.71 -12.05 3.13
C PHE A 62 9.05 -10.83 2.49
N MET A 63 8.78 -9.78 3.27
CA MET A 63 8.22 -8.55 2.74
C MET A 63 9.14 -7.94 1.69
N GLU A 64 10.43 -7.76 1.98
CA GLU A 64 11.40 -7.25 1.01
C GLU A 64 11.36 -8.04 -0.31
N ARG A 65 11.43 -9.38 -0.25
CA ARG A 65 11.34 -10.24 -1.43
C ARG A 65 10.00 -10.13 -2.16
N HIS A 66 8.90 -9.96 -1.41
CA HIS A 66 7.57 -9.79 -1.97
C HIS A 66 7.46 -8.49 -2.77
N TRP A 67 7.91 -7.36 -2.22
CA TRP A 67 7.86 -6.07 -2.91
C TRP A 67 8.66 -6.07 -4.22
N GLN A 68 9.86 -6.66 -4.21
CA GLN A 68 10.67 -6.81 -5.44
C GLN A 68 9.91 -7.61 -6.51
N THR A 69 9.27 -8.70 -6.11
CA THR A 69 8.54 -9.59 -7.03
C THR A 69 7.25 -8.94 -7.54
N VAL A 70 6.49 -8.27 -6.68
CA VAL A 70 5.20 -7.65 -7.04
C VAL A 70 5.42 -6.55 -8.06
N THR A 71 6.35 -5.63 -7.83
CA THR A 71 6.64 -4.55 -8.79
C THR A 71 7.13 -5.09 -10.11
N GLN A 72 8.07 -6.05 -10.10
CA GLN A 72 8.57 -6.66 -11.33
C GLN A 72 7.45 -7.33 -12.13
N ARG A 73 6.58 -8.09 -11.47
CA ARG A 73 5.46 -8.78 -12.14
C ARG A 73 4.43 -7.79 -12.69
N LEU A 74 4.13 -6.73 -11.95
CA LEU A 74 3.22 -5.68 -12.41
C LEU A 74 3.79 -4.97 -13.64
N SER A 75 5.06 -4.57 -13.62
CA SER A 75 5.70 -3.94 -14.79
C SER A 75 5.75 -4.89 -15.99
N GLN A 76 6.08 -6.17 -15.79
CA GLN A 76 6.09 -7.16 -16.87
C GLN A 76 4.69 -7.37 -17.47
N ALA A 77 3.65 -7.44 -16.64
CA ALA A 77 2.27 -7.53 -17.11
C ALA A 77 1.89 -6.29 -17.94
N THR A 78 2.13 -5.08 -17.41
CA THR A 78 1.82 -3.84 -18.11
C THR A 78 2.58 -3.69 -19.43
N ILE A 79 3.86 -4.07 -19.48
CA ILE A 79 4.64 -4.04 -20.72
C ILE A 79 4.08 -5.02 -21.75
N SER A 80 3.71 -6.24 -21.32
CA SER A 80 3.10 -7.24 -22.19
C SER A 80 1.75 -6.76 -22.74
N ASP A 81 0.96 -6.08 -21.92
CA ASP A 81 -0.32 -5.50 -22.34
C ASP A 81 -0.12 -4.40 -23.40
N ILE A 82 0.86 -3.50 -23.21
CA ILE A 82 1.21 -2.47 -24.19
C ILE A 82 1.69 -3.09 -25.51
N ALA A 83 2.57 -4.10 -25.44
CA ALA A 83 3.06 -4.79 -26.63
C ALA A 83 1.91 -5.46 -27.41
N ALA A 84 0.97 -6.11 -26.71
CA ALA A 84 -0.21 -6.70 -27.34
C ALA A 84 -1.11 -5.67 -28.04
N VAL A 85 -1.26 -4.47 -27.46
CA VAL A 85 -2.01 -3.37 -28.11
C VAL A 85 -1.31 -2.92 -29.38
N ILE A 86 0.02 -2.71 -29.34
CA ILE A 86 0.81 -2.31 -30.52
C ILE A 86 0.71 -3.37 -31.62
N ASP A 87 0.95 -4.65 -31.28
CA ASP A 87 0.88 -5.76 -32.24
C ASP A 87 -0.51 -5.86 -32.88
N MET A 88 -1.59 -5.61 -32.13
CA MET A 88 -2.95 -5.62 -32.64
C MET A 88 -3.21 -4.45 -33.60
N MET A 89 -2.65 -3.28 -33.32
CA MET A 89 -2.73 -2.12 -34.22
C MET A 89 -1.96 -2.35 -35.53
N GLU A 90 -0.78 -2.97 -35.47
CA GLU A 90 0.03 -3.27 -36.66
C GLU A 90 -0.56 -4.41 -37.51
N THR A 91 -1.12 -5.45 -36.87
CA THR A 91 -1.63 -6.64 -37.56
C THR A 91 -3.02 -6.41 -38.17
N TYR A 92 -3.89 -5.64 -37.52
CA TYR A 92 -5.28 -5.41 -37.96
C TYR A 92 -5.60 -3.92 -38.13
N PRO A 93 -5.06 -3.25 -39.17
CA PRO A 93 -5.30 -1.82 -39.43
C PRO A 93 -6.68 -1.52 -40.04
N HIS A 94 -7.72 -2.31 -39.73
CA HIS A 94 -8.98 -2.34 -40.49
C HIS A 94 -9.96 -1.20 -40.14
N ASP A 95 -9.83 -0.56 -38.97
CA ASP A 95 -10.74 0.50 -38.51
C ASP A 95 -10.02 1.85 -38.42
N ALA A 96 -10.57 2.89 -39.08
CA ALA A 96 -9.98 4.24 -39.11
C ALA A 96 -9.75 4.86 -37.71
N ASP A 97 -10.56 4.47 -36.72
CA ASP A 97 -10.54 5.05 -35.37
C ASP A 97 -9.98 4.10 -34.29
N TYR A 98 -9.53 2.89 -34.65
CA TYR A 98 -9.03 1.87 -33.69
C TYR A 98 -9.98 1.59 -32.50
N ALA A 99 -11.27 1.91 -32.62
CA ALA A 99 -12.22 1.93 -31.50
C ALA A 99 -12.36 0.55 -30.81
N ASN A 100 -12.31 -0.52 -31.59
CA ASN A 100 -12.34 -1.89 -31.07
C ASN A 100 -11.09 -2.20 -30.22
N ILE A 101 -9.93 -1.71 -30.63
CA ILE A 101 -8.66 -1.91 -29.93
C ILE A 101 -8.64 -1.15 -28.61
N ILE A 102 -9.09 0.12 -28.63
CA ILE A 102 -9.21 0.95 -27.43
C ILE A 102 -10.16 0.30 -26.41
N ARG A 103 -11.32 -0.21 -26.86
CA ARG A 103 -12.27 -0.91 -25.99
C ARG A 103 -11.65 -2.16 -25.35
N ILE A 104 -10.94 -2.98 -26.13
CA ILE A 104 -10.28 -4.19 -25.62
C ILE A 104 -9.20 -3.84 -24.59
N ALA A 105 -8.38 -2.81 -24.84
CA ALA A 105 -7.37 -2.33 -23.89
C ALA A 105 -8.00 -1.88 -22.56
N GLN A 106 -9.10 -1.14 -22.61
CA GLN A 106 -9.81 -0.69 -21.41
C GLN A 106 -10.48 -1.85 -20.65
N ASP A 107 -11.22 -2.72 -21.35
CA ASP A 107 -12.02 -3.78 -20.73
C ASP A 107 -11.17 -4.94 -20.18
N ARG A 108 -10.06 -5.27 -20.85
CA ARG A 108 -9.26 -6.47 -20.54
C ARG A 108 -7.94 -6.15 -19.83
N MET A 109 -7.30 -5.05 -20.19
CA MET A 109 -5.98 -4.67 -19.66
C MET A 109 -6.07 -3.52 -18.65
N GLN A 110 -7.26 -2.93 -18.45
CA GLN A 110 -7.47 -1.74 -17.63
C GLN A 110 -6.56 -0.57 -18.03
N LEU A 111 -6.17 -0.50 -19.31
CA LEU A 111 -5.33 0.55 -19.86
C LEU A 111 -6.18 1.59 -20.59
N LYS A 112 -5.97 2.87 -20.28
CA LYS A 112 -6.50 3.97 -21.07
C LYS A 112 -5.50 4.32 -22.17
N VAL A 113 -5.91 4.16 -23.43
CA VAL A 113 -5.09 4.44 -24.61
C VAL A 113 -5.73 5.59 -25.39
N ASP A 114 -4.96 6.64 -25.63
CA ASP A 114 -5.38 7.80 -26.45
C ASP A 114 -4.42 7.89 -27.65
N LEU A 115 -4.95 7.87 -28.87
CA LEU A 115 -4.15 8.02 -30.10
C LEU A 115 -4.02 9.50 -30.44
N LEU A 116 -2.78 10.02 -30.41
CA LEU A 116 -2.49 11.41 -30.73
C LEU A 116 -1.97 11.53 -32.18
N PRO A 117 -2.25 12.66 -32.85
CA PRO A 117 -1.60 12.98 -34.12
C PRO A 117 -0.07 12.97 -33.95
N PRO A 118 0.69 12.69 -35.01
CA PRO A 118 2.15 12.71 -34.95
C PRO A 118 2.65 14.14 -34.66
N ASP A 119 3.02 14.38 -33.41
CA ASP A 119 3.67 15.60 -32.91
C ASP A 119 5.13 15.24 -32.58
N PRO A 120 6.13 16.09 -32.91
CA PRO A 120 7.52 15.87 -32.48
C PRO A 120 7.60 15.60 -30.98
N LEU A 121 8.19 14.45 -30.63
CA LEU A 121 8.46 14.09 -29.24
C LEU A 121 9.32 15.17 -28.58
N PRO A 122 9.07 15.50 -27.29
CA PRO A 122 9.91 16.44 -26.57
C PRO A 122 11.37 15.97 -26.62
N PRO A 123 12.33 16.90 -26.77
CA PRO A 123 13.73 16.53 -26.92
C PRO A 123 14.19 15.68 -25.71
N PRO A 124 15.02 14.65 -25.93
CA PRO A 124 15.51 13.80 -24.85
C PRO A 124 16.12 14.65 -23.73
N GLY A 125 15.72 14.38 -22.48
CA GLY A 125 16.27 15.07 -21.32
C GLY A 125 17.80 14.96 -21.27
N PRO A 126 18.50 15.94 -20.67
CA PRO A 126 19.96 15.91 -20.58
C PRO A 126 20.41 14.60 -19.91
N LYS A 127 21.32 13.88 -20.59
CA LYS A 127 21.93 12.66 -20.06
C LYS A 127 22.69 13.03 -18.77
N PRO A 128 22.41 12.37 -17.63
CA PRO A 128 23.20 12.53 -16.40
C PRO A 128 24.60 11.90 -16.54
#